data_AF-A0A3N5EHM6-F1
#
_entry.id   AF-A0A3N5EHM6-F1
#
_cell.length_a   1.000
_cell.length_b   1.000
_cell.length_c   1.000
_cell.angle_alpha   90.00
_cell.angle_beta   90.00
_cell.angle_gamma   90.00
#
_symmetry.space_group_name_H-M   'P 1'
#
loop_
_entity.id
_entity.type
_entity.pdbx_description
1 polymer ?
#
loop_
_entity_poly.entity_id
_entity_poly.type
_entity_poly.pdbx_seq_one_letter_code
_entity_poly.pdbx_strand_id
1 'polypeptide(L)'
;MSVRKLPLWKSLVEDLITEGVEHGKVYDAARFEEALSCKRGTREFGLAVHEIKMELERHGFYLQGHAIREGSLTIIPPEKHISIAKASERRNQKNRRRAIALLGATDRELLPKKIKPFHEKILMRLQIKQLIEHRAGRIHGYLQKKAPKLLEIRA
;
A
#
# COMPACT_ATOMS: atom_id res chain seq x y z
N MET A 1 37.86 6.76 3.67
CA MET A 1 36.62 6.02 3.97
C MET A 1 35.46 6.97 3.71
N SER A 2 34.58 6.67 2.74
CA SER A 2 33.40 7.49 2.47
C SER A 2 32.38 7.34 3.61
N VAL A 3 32.02 8.43 4.26
CA VAL A 3 31.04 8.45 5.35
C VAL A 3 29.65 8.28 4.74
N ARG A 4 29.05 7.09 4.89
CA ARG A 4 27.69 6.84 4.43
C ARG A 4 26.69 7.60 5.30
N LYS A 5 25.88 8.47 4.71
CA LYS A 5 24.80 9.17 5.42
C LYS A 5 23.69 8.18 5.74
N LEU A 6 23.31 8.10 7.01
CA LEU A 6 22.13 7.34 7.44
C LEU A 6 20.88 8.22 7.45
N PRO A 7 19.70 7.67 7.15
CA PRO A 7 19.46 6.28 6.74
C PRO A 7 19.81 6.04 5.26
N LEU A 8 20.38 4.86 4.96
CA LEU A 8 20.93 4.51 3.63
C LEU A 8 19.93 4.63 2.48
N TRP A 9 18.63 4.44 2.77
CA TRP A 9 17.59 4.55 1.76
C TRP A 9 17.44 5.97 1.21
N LYS A 10 17.76 7.02 1.98
CA LYS A 10 17.67 8.41 1.52
C LYS A 10 18.70 8.71 0.44
N SER A 11 19.96 8.33 0.69
CA SER A 11 21.03 8.47 -0.29
C SER A 11 20.71 7.69 -1.56
N LEU A 12 20.16 6.49 -1.45
CA LEU A 12 19.73 5.74 -2.63
C LEU A 12 18.62 6.47 -3.41
N VAL A 13 17.65 7.10 -2.74
CA VAL A 13 16.62 7.89 -3.44
C VAL A 13 17.23 9.10 -4.16
N GLU A 14 18.12 9.83 -3.50
CA GLU A 14 18.86 10.95 -4.11
C GLU A 14 19.66 10.51 -5.34
N ASP A 15 20.35 9.37 -5.25
CA ASP A 15 21.09 8.78 -6.37
C ASP A 15 20.16 8.41 -7.53
N LEU A 16 19.02 7.76 -7.23
CA LEU A 16 18.03 7.38 -8.24
C LEU A 16 17.47 8.61 -8.97
N ILE A 17 17.13 9.67 -8.23
CA ILE A 17 16.63 10.94 -8.78
C ILE A 17 17.69 11.62 -9.65
N THR A 18 18.93 11.66 -9.17
CA THR A 18 20.07 12.29 -9.88
C THR A 18 20.39 11.55 -11.18
N GLU A 19 20.27 10.23 -11.20
CA GLU A 19 20.44 9.40 -12.40
C GLU A 19 19.31 9.53 -13.44
N GLY A 20 18.27 10.33 -13.15
CA GLY A 20 17.08 10.43 -13.98
C GLY A 20 16.16 9.23 -13.82
N VAL A 21 15.14 9.37 -12.97
CA VAL A 21 14.06 8.37 -12.86
C VAL A 21 13.11 8.56 -14.03
N GLU A 22 12.81 7.49 -14.75
CA GLU A 22 11.87 7.49 -15.88
C GLU A 22 10.90 6.33 -15.76
N HIS A 23 9.68 6.51 -16.28
CA HIS A 23 8.70 5.43 -16.35
C HIS A 23 9.21 4.29 -17.24
N GLY A 24 9.04 3.06 -16.79
CA GLY A 24 9.55 1.86 -17.45
C GLY A 24 10.97 1.48 -17.05
N LYS A 25 11.70 2.36 -16.34
CA LYS A 25 13.05 2.05 -15.85
C LYS A 25 13.01 0.90 -14.84
N VAL A 26 13.84 -0.11 -15.09
CA VAL A 26 13.95 -1.32 -14.25
C VAL A 26 15.26 -1.25 -13.48
N TYR A 27 15.19 -1.51 -12.19
CA TYR A 27 16.32 -1.59 -11.28
C TYR A 27 16.42 -2.99 -10.70
N ASP A 28 17.60 -3.58 -10.79
CA ASP A 28 17.90 -4.88 -10.20
C ASP A 28 17.85 -4.81 -8.67
N ALA A 29 17.25 -5.81 -8.03
CA ALA A 29 17.27 -5.95 -6.57
C ALA A 29 18.69 -6.02 -6.01
N ALA A 30 19.67 -6.56 -6.75
CA ALA A 30 21.07 -6.63 -6.32
C ALA A 30 21.65 -5.24 -5.99
N ARG A 31 21.29 -4.23 -6.81
CA ARG A 31 21.66 -2.82 -6.56
C ARG A 31 21.12 -2.31 -5.23
N PHE A 32 19.88 -2.68 -4.88
CA PHE A 32 19.27 -2.31 -3.60
C PHE A 32 19.93 -3.03 -2.44
N GLU A 33 20.28 -4.31 -2.59
CA GLU A 33 20.96 -5.07 -1.53
C GLU A 33 22.30 -4.45 -1.16
N GLU A 34 23.07 -4.03 -2.17
CA GLU A 34 24.36 -3.36 -1.99
C GLU A 34 24.21 -1.98 -1.33
N ALA A 35 23.33 -1.13 -1.88
CA ALA A 35 23.12 0.22 -1.39
C ALA A 35 22.54 0.25 0.03
N LEU A 36 21.59 -0.65 0.33
CA LEU A 36 20.95 -0.75 1.64
C LEU A 36 21.74 -1.60 2.64
N SER A 37 22.80 -2.27 2.20
CA SER A 37 23.63 -3.17 3.02
C SER A 37 22.82 -4.23 3.76
N CYS A 38 21.74 -4.72 3.14
CA CYS A 38 20.89 -5.79 3.68
C CYS A 38 20.40 -6.71 2.57
N LYS A 39 20.21 -7.99 2.91
CA LYS A 39 19.82 -9.03 1.95
C LYS A 39 18.33 -8.94 1.60
N ARG A 40 17.99 -9.21 0.34
CA ARG A 40 16.62 -9.37 -0.14
C ARG A 40 15.92 -10.50 0.61
N GLY A 41 14.64 -10.32 0.88
CA GLY A 41 13.85 -11.27 1.67
C GLY A 41 13.92 -11.05 3.19
N THR A 42 14.83 -10.21 3.67
CA THR A 42 14.80 -9.77 5.08
C THR A 42 13.69 -8.75 5.31
N ARG A 43 13.20 -8.65 6.56
CA ARG A 43 12.23 -7.64 6.96
C ARG A 43 12.79 -6.22 6.80
N GLU A 44 14.06 -6.03 7.12
CA GLU A 44 14.79 -4.77 7.02
C GLU A 44 14.81 -4.25 5.58
N PHE A 45 15.15 -5.12 4.63
CA PHE A 45 15.11 -4.79 3.20
C PHE A 45 13.70 -4.42 2.75
N GLY A 46 12.68 -5.16 3.20
CA GLY A 46 11.28 -4.86 2.90
C GLY A 46 10.84 -3.48 3.42
N LEU A 47 11.28 -3.08 4.61
CA LEU A 47 11.01 -1.77 5.19
C LEU A 47 11.74 -0.66 4.42
N ALA A 48 13.03 -0.84 4.13
CA ALA A 48 13.81 0.15 3.39
C ALA A 48 13.24 0.39 1.98
N VAL A 49 12.87 -0.67 1.25
CA VAL A 49 12.20 -0.55 -0.06
C VAL A 49 10.85 0.14 0.07
N HIS A 50 10.12 -0.04 1.17
CA HIS A 50 8.87 0.68 1.41
C HIS A 50 9.10 2.19 1.59
N GLU A 51 10.10 2.60 2.37
CA GLU A 51 10.46 4.02 2.53
C GLU A 51 10.89 4.65 1.19
N ILE A 52 11.66 3.92 0.37
CA ILE A 52 12.04 4.37 -0.97
C ILE A 52 10.81 4.60 -1.86
N LYS A 53 9.84 3.67 -1.83
CA LYS A 53 8.59 3.83 -2.58
C LYS A 53 7.84 5.08 -2.14
N MET A 54 7.67 5.26 -0.83
CA MET A 54 6.97 6.41 -0.27
C MET A 54 7.63 7.74 -0.65
N GLU A 55 8.95 7.80 -0.66
CA GLU A 55 9.67 9.02 -1.04
C GLU A 55 9.59 9.28 -2.55
N LEU A 56 9.81 8.27 -3.40
CA LEU A 56 9.65 8.40 -4.85
C LEU A 56 8.23 8.84 -5.25
N GLU A 57 7.21 8.36 -4.53
CA GLU A 57 5.81 8.75 -4.74
C GLU A 57 5.59 10.26 -4.53
N ARG A 58 6.31 10.89 -3.59
CA ARG A 58 6.27 12.34 -3.37
C ARG A 58 6.87 13.12 -4.53
N HIS A 59 7.77 12.51 -5.29
CA HIS A 59 8.36 13.05 -6.50
C HIS A 59 7.59 12.66 -7.77
N GLY A 60 6.43 12.00 -7.65
CA GLY A 60 5.58 11.61 -8.78
C GLY A 60 6.00 10.30 -9.47
N PHE A 61 6.93 9.54 -8.88
CA PHE A 61 7.40 8.27 -9.42
C PHE A 61 6.88 7.09 -8.60
N TYR A 62 6.40 6.04 -9.30
CA TYR A 62 5.77 4.90 -8.64
C TYR A 62 6.62 3.65 -8.82
N LEU A 63 7.34 3.24 -7.77
CA LEU A 63 8.19 2.05 -7.82
C LEU A 63 7.38 0.78 -7.50
N GLN A 64 7.23 -0.08 -8.48
CA GLN A 64 6.46 -1.33 -8.39
C GLN A 64 7.37 -2.55 -8.51
N GLY A 65 6.97 -3.65 -7.87
CA GLY A 65 7.70 -4.92 -7.91
C GLY A 65 7.83 -5.50 -6.51
N HIS A 66 7.87 -6.83 -6.46
CA HIS A 66 8.25 -7.56 -5.27
C HIS A 66 9.74 -7.84 -5.32
N ALA A 67 10.58 -6.92 -4.84
CA ALA A 67 12.03 -7.14 -4.78
C ALA A 67 12.43 -8.42 -4.04
N ILE A 68 11.55 -8.94 -3.17
CA ILE A 68 11.69 -10.23 -2.47
C ILE A 68 11.52 -11.44 -3.42
N ARG A 69 10.72 -11.35 -4.49
CA ARG A 69 10.34 -12.48 -5.36
C ARG A 69 10.75 -12.32 -6.83
N GLU A 70 10.67 -11.11 -7.36
CA GLU A 70 10.78 -10.82 -8.79
C GLU A 70 12.19 -10.37 -9.20
N GLY A 71 13.11 -10.19 -8.23
CA GLY A 71 14.51 -9.83 -8.48
C GLY A 71 14.71 -8.43 -9.08
N SER A 72 13.65 -7.68 -9.35
CA SER A 72 13.70 -6.34 -9.93
C SER A 72 12.56 -5.46 -9.42
N LEU A 73 12.76 -4.15 -9.54
CA LEU A 73 11.81 -3.10 -9.23
C LEU A 73 11.69 -2.19 -10.46
N THR A 74 10.48 -1.85 -10.86
CA THR A 74 10.22 -1.05 -12.07
C THR A 74 9.44 0.20 -11.71
N ILE A 75 9.84 1.34 -12.26
CA ILE A 75 9.05 2.56 -12.19
C ILE A 75 7.87 2.42 -13.15
N ILE A 76 6.65 2.53 -12.65
CA ILE A 76 5.44 2.40 -13.45
C ILE A 76 4.80 3.77 -13.68
N PRO A 77 4.05 3.92 -14.79
CA PRO A 77 3.33 5.16 -15.04
C PRO A 77 2.11 5.30 -14.09
N PRO A 78 1.61 6.55 -13.87
CA PRO A 78 0.53 6.84 -12.93
C PRO A 78 -0.75 6.02 -13.18
N GLU A 79 -1.12 5.76 -14.45
CA GLU A 79 -2.33 5.02 -14.82
C GLU A 79 -2.26 3.58 -14.32
N LYS A 80 -1.07 2.98 -14.38
CA LYS A 80 -0.82 1.62 -13.86
C LYS A 80 -0.82 1.63 -12.34
N HIS A 81 -0.27 2.66 -11.70
CA HIS A 81 -0.32 2.80 -10.24
C HIS A 81 -1.76 2.91 -9.72
N ILE A 82 -2.60 3.75 -10.36
CA ILE A 82 -4.03 3.87 -10.05
C ILE A 82 -4.74 2.52 -10.21
N SER A 83 -4.44 1.78 -11.28
CA SER A 83 -5.04 0.47 -11.54
C SER A 83 -4.68 -0.54 -10.45
N ILE A 84 -3.42 -0.55 -10.01
CA ILE A 84 -2.94 -1.39 -8.90
C ILE A 84 -3.60 -0.99 -7.58
N ALA A 85 -3.69 0.32 -7.29
CA ALA A 85 -4.35 0.83 -6.10
C ALA A 85 -5.83 0.39 -6.05
N LYS A 86 -6.56 0.51 -7.18
CA LYS A 86 -7.94 0.03 -7.31
C LYS A 86 -8.05 -1.48 -7.10
N ALA A 87 -7.14 -2.27 -7.65
CA ALA A 87 -7.14 -3.72 -7.47
C ALA A 87 -6.85 -4.13 -6.01
N SER A 88 -5.89 -3.45 -5.37
CA SER A 88 -5.57 -3.61 -3.95
C SER A 88 -6.77 -3.30 -3.07
N GLU A 89 -7.45 -2.19 -3.34
CA GLU A 89 -8.65 -1.77 -2.61
C GLU A 89 -9.79 -2.80 -2.72
N ARG A 90 -10.07 -3.30 -3.93
CA ARG A 90 -11.06 -4.38 -4.14
C ARG A 90 -10.71 -5.64 -3.33
N ARG A 91 -9.42 -6.02 -3.29
CA ARG A 91 -8.95 -7.15 -2.50
C ARG A 91 -9.14 -6.90 -1.01
N ASN A 92 -8.82 -5.71 -0.52
CA ASN A 92 -9.02 -5.33 0.88
C ASN A 92 -10.49 -5.36 1.28
N GLN A 93 -11.40 -4.91 0.41
CA GLN A 93 -12.84 -5.03 0.63
C GLN A 93 -13.28 -6.49 0.74
N LYS A 94 -12.82 -7.36 -0.17
CA LYS A 94 -13.11 -8.80 -0.11
C LYS A 94 -12.59 -9.43 1.19
N ASN A 95 -11.34 -9.14 1.57
CA ASN A 95 -10.73 -9.63 2.80
C ASN A 95 -11.50 -9.15 4.04
N ARG A 96 -11.99 -7.91 4.03
CA ARG A 96 -12.79 -7.36 5.12
C ARG A 96 -14.12 -8.07 5.28
N ARG A 97 -14.85 -8.30 4.18
CA ARG A 97 -16.10 -9.07 4.21
C ARG A 97 -15.88 -10.47 4.79
N ARG A 98 -14.79 -11.13 4.38
CA ARG A 98 -14.39 -12.43 4.94
C ARG A 98 -14.08 -12.34 6.43
N ALA A 99 -13.35 -11.32 6.87
CA ALA A 99 -13.03 -11.12 8.29
C ALA A 99 -14.30 -10.90 9.13
N ILE A 100 -15.25 -10.10 8.64
CA ILE A 100 -16.56 -9.91 9.30
C ILE A 100 -17.31 -11.23 9.40
N ALA A 101 -17.35 -12.03 8.32
CA ALA A 101 -18.02 -13.33 8.33
C ALA A 101 -17.39 -14.31 9.34
N LEU A 102 -16.06 -14.40 9.36
CA LEU A 102 -15.34 -15.26 10.31
C LEU A 102 -15.59 -14.85 11.77
N LEU A 103 -15.48 -13.55 12.06
CA LEU A 103 -15.72 -13.04 13.40
C LEU A 103 -17.19 -13.17 13.82
N GLY A 104 -18.13 -12.96 12.90
CA GLY A 104 -19.56 -13.12 13.15
C GLY A 104 -19.99 -14.59 13.36
N ALA A 105 -19.30 -15.54 12.73
CA ALA A 105 -19.52 -16.97 12.92
C ALA A 105 -18.80 -17.55 14.15
N THR A 106 -17.92 -16.77 14.81
CA THR A 106 -17.23 -17.20 16.01
C THR A 106 -18.21 -17.25 17.18
N ASP A 107 -18.41 -18.42 17.77
CA ASP A 107 -19.19 -18.54 19.01
C ASP A 107 -18.50 -17.77 20.15
N ARG A 108 -19.19 -16.75 20.62
CA ARG A 108 -18.67 -15.81 21.62
C ARG A 108 -18.59 -16.45 22.99
N GLU A 109 -19.39 -17.47 23.27
CA GLU A 109 -19.39 -18.13 24.57
C GLU A 109 -18.15 -19.01 24.77
N LEU A 110 -17.56 -19.49 23.68
CA LEU A 110 -16.31 -20.24 23.69
C LEU A 110 -15.07 -19.36 23.84
N LEU A 111 -15.19 -18.03 23.75
CA LEU A 111 -14.06 -17.11 23.88
C LEU A 111 -13.69 -16.85 25.35
N PRO A 112 -12.39 -16.83 25.69
CA PRO A 112 -11.93 -16.39 27.01
C PRO A 112 -12.44 -14.98 27.36
N LYS A 113 -12.84 -14.74 28.62
CA LYS A 113 -13.37 -13.44 29.09
C LYS A 113 -12.49 -12.24 28.72
N LYS A 114 -11.16 -12.41 28.70
CA LYS A 114 -10.20 -11.35 28.31
C LYS A 114 -10.23 -11.02 26.81
N ILE A 115 -10.62 -11.96 25.96
CA ILE A 115 -10.61 -11.81 24.49
C ILE A 115 -11.96 -11.31 23.98
N LYS A 116 -13.07 -11.60 24.67
CA LYS A 116 -14.43 -11.16 24.27
C LYS A 116 -14.49 -9.67 23.90
N PRO A 117 -14.03 -8.71 24.74
CA PRO A 117 -14.10 -7.27 24.40
C PRO A 117 -13.28 -6.89 23.16
N PHE A 118 -12.13 -7.55 22.97
CA PHE A 118 -11.28 -7.34 21.80
C PHE A 118 -11.94 -7.82 20.51
N HIS A 119 -12.58 -8.98 20.55
CA HIS A 119 -13.37 -9.52 19.44
C HIS A 119 -14.49 -8.56 19.03
N GLU A 120 -15.30 -8.07 19.98
CA GLU A 120 -16.42 -7.16 19.68
C GLU A 120 -15.90 -5.85 19.07
N LYS A 121 -14.83 -5.30 19.65
CA LYS A 121 -14.22 -4.06 19.18
C LYS A 121 -13.73 -4.18 17.74
N ILE A 122 -13.11 -5.31 17.37
CA ILE A 122 -12.67 -5.55 15.99
C ILE A 122 -13.88 -5.69 15.07
N LEU A 123 -14.85 -6.54 15.42
CA LEU A 123 -16.03 -6.79 14.60
C LEU A 123 -16.78 -5.48 14.31
N MET A 124 -17.03 -4.67 15.35
CA MET A 124 -17.69 -3.38 15.23
C MET A 124 -16.91 -2.41 14.33
N ARG A 125 -15.60 -2.30 14.50
CA ARG A 125 -14.74 -1.44 13.65
C ARG A 125 -14.82 -1.84 12.19
N LEU A 126 -14.77 -3.14 11.89
CA LEU A 126 -14.83 -3.62 10.51
C LEU A 126 -16.21 -3.38 9.89
N GLN A 127 -17.30 -3.62 10.62
CA GLN A 127 -18.67 -3.36 10.18
C GLN A 127 -18.92 -1.88 9.91
N ILE A 128 -18.50 -0.98 10.80
CA ILE A 128 -18.60 0.47 10.61
C ILE A 128 -17.87 0.90 9.35
N LYS A 129 -16.62 0.44 9.17
CA LYS A 129 -15.83 0.81 8.00
C LYS A 129 -16.48 0.31 6.70
N GLN A 130 -17.04 -0.90 6.71
CA GLN A 130 -17.81 -1.45 5.57
C GLN A 130 -19.07 -0.62 5.26
N LEU A 131 -19.78 -0.15 6.29
CA LEU A 131 -20.97 0.69 6.14
C LEU A 131 -20.63 2.07 5.54
N ILE A 132 -19.56 2.70 6.02
CA ILE A 132 -19.07 3.99 5.51
C ILE A 132 -18.72 3.86 4.03
N GLU A 133 -17.96 2.84 3.64
CA GLU A 133 -17.58 2.59 2.24
C GLU A 133 -18.82 2.37 1.35
N HIS A 134 -19.80 1.59 1.83
CA HIS A 134 -21.04 1.38 1.10
C HIS A 134 -21.87 2.68 0.93
N ARG A 135 -21.91 3.53 1.96
CA ARG A 135 -22.55 4.86 1.87
C ARG A 135 -21.81 5.77 0.89
N ALA A 136 -20.49 5.84 0.96
CA ALA A 136 -19.67 6.62 0.04
C ALA A 136 -19.89 6.19 -1.42
N GLY A 137 -19.92 4.88 -1.68
CA GLY A 137 -20.22 4.34 -3.01
C GLY A 137 -21.62 4.72 -3.52
N ARG A 138 -22.65 4.68 -2.65
CA ARG A 138 -24.01 5.13 -3.01
C ARG A 138 -24.08 6.63 -3.30
N ILE A 139 -23.45 7.45 -2.48
CA ILE A 139 -23.38 8.91 -2.69
C ILE A 139 -22.67 9.21 -4.00
N HIS A 140 -21.51 8.57 -4.24
CA HIS A 140 -20.77 8.74 -5.49
C HIS A 140 -21.61 8.35 -6.72
N GLY A 141 -22.28 7.19 -6.68
CA GLY A 141 -23.15 6.75 -7.77
C GLY A 141 -24.37 7.66 -7.99
N TYR A 142 -24.91 8.25 -6.91
CA TYR A 142 -25.96 9.28 -7.02
C TYR A 142 -25.43 10.56 -7.68
N LEU A 143 -24.28 11.06 -7.22
CA LEU A 143 -23.65 12.27 -7.77
C LEU A 143 -23.28 12.09 -9.24
N GLN A 144 -22.73 10.94 -9.64
CA GLN A 144 -22.45 10.64 -11.05
C GLN A 144 -23.70 10.75 -11.94
N LYS A 145 -24.86 10.31 -11.45
CA LYS A 145 -26.12 10.32 -12.20
C LYS A 145 -26.83 11.67 -12.20
N LYS A 146 -26.75 12.42 -11.10
CA LYS A 146 -27.62 13.60 -10.86
C LYS A 146 -26.88 14.93 -10.85
N ALA A 147 -25.59 14.93 -10.56
CA ALA A 147 -24.79 16.13 -10.45
C ALA A 147 -23.31 15.86 -10.79
N PRO A 148 -22.99 15.42 -12.02
CA PRO A 148 -21.63 15.04 -12.40
C PRO A 148 -20.62 16.19 -12.23
N LYS A 149 -21.07 17.45 -12.41
CA LYS A 149 -20.27 18.66 -12.19
C LYS A 149 -19.73 18.80 -10.75
N LEU A 150 -20.38 18.17 -9.76
CA LEU A 150 -19.89 18.18 -8.37
C LEU A 150 -18.74 17.19 -8.12
N LEU A 151 -18.47 16.30 -9.08
CA LEU A 151 -17.37 15.33 -9.01
C LEU A 151 -16.11 15.83 -9.73
N GLU A 152 -16.20 16.93 -10.47
CA GLU A 152 -15.06 17.63 -11.07
C GLU A 152 -14.33 18.41 -9.96
N ILE A 153 -13.56 17.70 -9.14
CA ILE A 153 -12.56 18.34 -8.29
C ILE A 153 -11.49 18.87 -9.25
N ARG A 154 -11.35 20.20 -9.34
CA ARG A 154 -10.26 20.84 -10.08
C ARG A 154 -8.93 20.25 -9.58
N ALA A 155 -8.26 19.50 -10.47
CA ALA A 155 -6.89 19.05 -10.31
C ALA A 155 -5.93 20.23 -10.42
#